data_AF-A0A7C3K4I9-F1
#
_entry.id   AF-A0A7C3K4I9-F1
#
_cell.length_a   1.000
_cell.length_b   1.000
_cell.length_c   1.000
_cell.angle_alpha   90.00
_cell.angle_beta   90.00
_cell.angle_gamma   90.00
#
_symmetry.space_group_name_H-M   'P 1'
#
loop_
_entity.id
_entity.type
_entity.pdbx_description
1 polymer ?
#
loop_
_entity_poly.entity_id
_entity_poly.type
_entity_poly.pdbx_seq_one_letter_code
_entity_poly.pdbx_strand_id
1 'polypeptide(L)'
;MNTTEHVLDLSKYEAQLQFLQINPATRIVGSIGRMVAAQEIVGRPFLEFEDRKVARLATDGMTDIDVLGVPDEMVAHARLLGEPNVDNRAFADTDVTVAHEDDVWYLRSSEADFEERLNPELMESVRGRIDEVDIVTIPLLTHIALHNLRRRDARKDQLTTTTMNYLLHTEALRRQEIPKISTENLRPFLRLQTELRVQQLLHGDNGRHSGARHSGES
;
A
#
# COMPACT_ATOMS: atom_id res chain seq x y z
N MET A 1 27.19 1.97 7.06
CA MET A 1 26.17 2.91 7.55
C MET A 1 25.24 2.14 8.46
N ASN A 2 25.16 2.51 9.73
CA ASN A 2 24.17 1.97 10.68
C ASN A 2 22.83 2.62 10.34
N THR A 3 22.05 2.01 9.45
CA THR A 3 20.64 2.35 9.30
C THR A 3 19.88 1.50 10.30
N THR A 4 19.76 1.99 11.54
CA THR A 4 18.89 1.39 12.54
C THR A 4 17.45 1.66 12.11
N GLU A 5 16.82 0.70 11.43
CA GLU A 5 15.38 0.71 11.25
C GLU A 5 14.76 0.64 12.66
N HIS A 6 14.02 1.69 13.02
CA HIS A 6 13.39 1.79 14.33
C HIS A 6 12.09 0.99 14.33
N VAL A 7 11.76 0.38 15.47
CA VAL A 7 10.39 -0.13 15.67
C VAL A 7 9.46 1.06 15.53
N LEU A 8 8.39 0.88 14.76
CA LEU A 8 7.39 1.91 14.54
C LEU A 8 6.69 2.21 15.87
N ASP A 9 6.78 3.45 16.34
CA ASP A 9 6.08 3.91 17.54
C ASP A 9 4.70 4.43 17.15
N LEU A 10 3.69 3.57 17.28
CA LEU A 10 2.31 3.87 16.88
C LEU A 10 1.65 4.97 17.72
N SER A 11 2.14 5.23 18.93
CA SER A 11 1.58 6.27 19.80
C SER A 11 1.65 7.66 19.16
N LYS A 12 2.65 7.87 18.29
CA LYS A 12 2.81 9.12 17.52
C LYS A 12 1.70 9.37 16.50
N TYR A 13 0.95 8.33 16.15
CA TYR A 13 -0.09 8.37 15.11
C TYR A 13 -1.49 8.18 15.70
N GLU A 14 -1.60 7.98 17.01
CA GLU A 14 -2.84 7.56 17.68
C GLU A 14 -4.01 8.50 17.37
N ALA A 15 -3.82 9.82 17.50
CA ALA A 15 -4.88 10.79 17.23
C ALA A 15 -5.38 10.75 15.78
N GLN A 16 -4.46 10.60 14.80
CA GLN A 16 -4.81 10.48 13.39
C GLN A 16 -5.58 9.17 13.14
N LEU A 17 -5.05 8.05 13.63
CA LEU A 17 -5.66 6.73 13.46
C LEU A 17 -7.05 6.66 14.11
N GLN A 18 -7.21 7.20 15.32
CA GLN A 18 -8.51 7.27 15.99
C GLN A 18 -9.51 8.12 15.20
N PHE A 19 -9.12 9.31 14.75
CA PHE A 19 -9.98 10.18 13.97
C PHE A 19 -10.41 9.55 12.64
N LEU A 20 -9.45 9.01 11.88
CA LEU A 20 -9.68 8.38 10.59
C LEU A 20 -10.69 7.23 10.69
N GLN A 21 -10.63 6.46 11.76
CA GLN A 21 -11.47 5.27 11.97
C GLN A 21 -12.85 5.57 12.57
N ILE A 22 -13.20 6.84 12.82
CA ILE A 22 -14.59 7.25 13.11
C ILE A 22 -15.49 6.92 11.92
N ASN A 23 -14.96 7.04 10.70
CA ASN A 23 -15.65 6.58 9.50
C ASN A 23 -15.50 5.06 9.36
N PRO A 24 -16.61 4.29 9.33
CA PRO A 24 -16.57 2.83 9.23
C PRO A 24 -16.02 2.31 7.89
N ALA A 25 -15.99 3.15 6.86
CA ALA A 25 -15.38 2.82 5.57
C ALA A 25 -13.85 2.98 5.59
N THR A 26 -13.24 3.63 6.58
CA THR A 26 -11.80 3.82 6.57
C THR A 26 -11.06 2.47 6.70
N ARG A 27 -10.04 2.27 5.87
CA ARG A 27 -9.09 1.17 5.99
C ARG A 27 -7.68 1.73 6.02
N ILE A 28 -6.94 1.44 7.09
CA ILE A 28 -5.52 1.76 7.19
C ILE A 28 -4.75 0.70 6.40
N VAL A 29 -3.98 1.10 5.40
CA VAL A 29 -3.20 0.20 4.57
C VAL A 29 -1.70 0.46 4.72
N GLY A 30 -0.89 0.09 3.72
CA GLY A 30 0.54 0.31 3.79
C GLY A 30 1.22 -0.52 4.86
N SER A 31 2.29 0.02 5.44
CA SER A 31 3.07 -0.72 6.44
C SER A 31 2.27 -0.95 7.73
N ILE A 32 1.46 0.02 8.21
CA ILE A 32 0.62 -0.16 9.41
C ILE A 32 -0.40 -1.28 9.20
N GLY A 33 -1.14 -1.24 8.09
CA GLY A 33 -2.15 -2.28 7.84
C GLY A 33 -1.56 -3.68 7.65
N ARG A 34 -0.35 -3.78 7.07
CA ARG A 34 0.36 -5.07 6.99
C ARG A 34 0.86 -5.57 8.34
N MET A 35 1.21 -4.69 9.29
CA MET A 35 1.51 -5.11 10.67
C MET A 35 0.32 -5.81 11.31
N VAL A 36 -0.90 -5.28 11.13
CA VAL A 36 -2.13 -5.93 11.62
C VAL A 36 -2.32 -7.31 10.98
N ALA A 37 -2.17 -7.41 9.66
CA ALA A 37 -2.27 -8.70 8.97
C ALA A 37 -1.22 -9.71 9.45
N ALA A 38 0.02 -9.27 9.70
CA ALA A 38 1.08 -10.12 10.23
C ALA A 38 0.81 -10.56 11.67
N GLN A 39 0.21 -9.71 12.49
CA GLN A 39 -0.23 -10.11 13.83
C GLN A 39 -1.31 -11.19 13.79
N GLU A 40 -2.35 -11.01 12.97
CA GLU A 40 -3.45 -11.97 12.86
C GLU A 40 -2.99 -13.33 12.30
N ILE A 41 -2.10 -13.33 11.31
CA ILE A 41 -1.72 -14.56 10.60
C ILE A 41 -0.57 -15.30 11.29
N VAL A 42 0.40 -14.59 11.85
CA VAL A 42 1.64 -15.21 12.38
C VAL A 42 2.00 -14.76 13.80
N GLY A 43 1.17 -13.95 14.45
CA GLY A 43 1.39 -13.49 15.82
C GLY A 43 2.55 -12.51 15.98
N ARG A 44 3.01 -11.89 14.89
CA ARG A 44 4.20 -11.01 14.88
C ARG A 44 3.95 -9.72 14.08
N PRO A 45 3.47 -8.65 14.72
CA PRO A 45 3.13 -7.41 14.02
C PRO A 45 4.33 -6.74 13.32
N PHE A 46 5.52 -6.84 13.90
CA PHE A 46 6.72 -6.16 13.38
C PHE A 46 7.58 -7.01 12.44
N LEU A 47 7.10 -8.19 12.04
CA LEU A 47 7.88 -9.16 11.26
C LEU A 47 8.45 -8.55 9.96
N GLU A 48 7.67 -7.73 9.25
CA GLU A 48 8.11 -7.06 8.02
C GLU A 48 9.35 -6.17 8.26
N PHE A 49 9.41 -5.47 9.39
CA PHE A 49 10.52 -4.60 9.75
C PHE A 49 11.75 -5.40 10.22
N GLU A 50 11.54 -6.52 10.92
CA GLU A 50 12.64 -7.45 11.24
C GLU A 50 13.28 -8.00 9.96
N ASP A 51 12.46 -8.38 8.97
CA ASP A 51 12.93 -8.93 7.70
C ASP A 51 13.67 -7.88 6.85
N ARG A 52 13.18 -6.64 6.81
CA ARG A 52 13.88 -5.53 6.13
C ARG A 52 15.28 -5.28 6.70
N LYS A 53 15.42 -5.30 8.04
CA LYS A 53 16.73 -5.23 8.72
C LYS A 53 17.65 -6.35 8.26
N VAL A 54 17.18 -7.59 8.23
CA VAL A 54 17.95 -8.76 7.80
C VAL A 54 18.39 -8.62 6.33
N ALA A 55 17.50 -8.15 5.48
CA ALA A 55 17.76 -7.87 4.07
C ALA A 55 18.61 -6.60 3.83
N ARG A 56 19.03 -5.90 4.90
CA ARG A 56 19.78 -4.63 4.86
C ARG A 56 19.07 -3.55 4.06
N LEU A 57 17.75 -3.56 4.13
CA LEU A 57 16.88 -2.56 3.55
C LEU A 57 16.72 -1.43 4.58
N ALA A 58 17.10 -0.21 4.21
CA ALA A 58 16.92 0.94 5.06
C ALA A 58 15.55 1.58 4.79
N THR A 59 14.80 1.85 5.85
CA THR A 59 13.67 2.80 5.81
C THR A 59 13.87 3.86 6.90
N ASP A 60 13.68 5.11 6.52
CA ASP A 60 13.79 6.31 7.37
C ASP A 60 12.44 6.60 8.04
N GLY A 61 12.02 5.70 8.92
CA GLY A 61 10.74 5.84 9.62
C GLY A 61 9.53 5.85 8.66
N MET A 62 8.35 6.16 9.21
CA MET A 62 7.11 6.29 8.45
C MET A 62 6.80 7.76 8.25
N THR A 63 6.70 8.18 7.00
CA THR A 63 6.41 9.58 6.62
C THR A 63 4.93 9.83 6.35
N ASP A 64 4.17 8.74 6.19
CA ASP A 64 2.80 8.75 5.70
C ASP A 64 1.93 7.63 6.29
N ILE A 65 0.63 7.89 6.36
CA ILE A 65 -0.42 6.92 6.70
C ILE A 65 -1.26 6.69 5.44
N ASP A 66 -1.16 5.49 4.87
CA ASP A 66 -1.97 5.11 3.71
C ASP A 66 -3.39 4.73 4.15
N VAL A 67 -4.40 5.31 3.51
CA VAL A 67 -5.81 5.08 3.83
C VAL A 67 -6.68 4.85 2.60
N LEU A 68 -7.72 4.03 2.73
CA LEU A 68 -8.72 3.80 1.68
C LEU A 68 -10.13 4.09 2.20
N GLY A 69 -11.07 4.39 1.28
CA GLY A 69 -12.48 4.61 1.61
C GLY A 69 -12.76 5.90 2.39
N VAL A 70 -11.77 6.78 2.54
CA VAL A 70 -11.84 8.01 3.33
C VAL A 70 -12.21 9.20 2.44
N PRO A 71 -13.24 9.99 2.79
CA PRO A 71 -13.55 11.25 2.12
C PRO A 71 -12.40 12.25 2.20
N ASP A 72 -12.19 13.03 1.13
CA ASP A 72 -11.08 13.98 1.02
C ASP A 72 -11.04 15.00 2.16
N GLU A 73 -12.20 15.45 2.63
CA GLU A 73 -12.34 16.37 3.77
C GLU A 73 -11.80 15.79 5.09
N MET A 74 -12.01 14.49 5.32
CA MET A 74 -11.45 13.80 6.49
C MET A 74 -9.94 13.62 6.36
N VAL A 75 -9.44 13.34 5.14
CA VAL A 75 -7.99 13.28 4.88
C VAL A 75 -7.34 14.63 5.19
N ALA A 76 -7.95 15.73 4.73
CA ALA A 76 -7.47 17.07 5.00
C ALA A 76 -7.44 17.39 6.51
N HIS A 77 -8.45 16.96 7.26
CA HIS A 77 -8.48 17.14 8.71
C HIS A 77 -7.43 16.27 9.44
N ALA A 78 -7.30 15.00 9.06
CA ALA A 78 -6.34 14.08 9.67
C ALA A 78 -4.88 14.55 9.49
N ARG A 79 -4.55 15.19 8.36
CA ARG A 79 -3.24 15.83 8.13
C ARG A 79 -2.91 16.96 9.12
N LEU A 80 -3.90 17.51 9.83
CA LEU A 80 -3.71 18.55 10.85
C LEU A 80 -3.52 17.98 12.26
N LEU A 81 -3.77 16.68 12.47
CA LEU A 81 -3.77 16.04 13.78
C LEU A 81 -2.45 15.37 14.16
N GLY A 82 -1.50 15.22 13.22
CA GLY A 82 -0.21 14.57 13.47
C GLY A 82 0.85 14.96 12.45
N GLU A 83 2.09 14.51 12.68
CA GLU A 83 3.24 14.84 11.82
C GLU A 83 3.23 14.10 10.47
N PRO A 84 2.87 12.79 10.38
CA PRO A 84 2.81 12.11 9.09
C PRO A 84 1.70 12.67 8.20
N ASN A 85 1.99 12.66 6.90
CA ASN A 85 0.99 12.97 5.90
C ASN A 85 0.02 11.79 5.73
N VAL A 86 -1.28 12.05 5.68
CA VAL A 86 -2.25 11.01 5.30
C VAL A 86 -2.35 10.97 3.78
N ASP A 87 -2.09 9.82 3.15
CA ASP A 87 -2.25 9.61 1.70
C ASP A 87 -3.43 8.67 1.43
N ASN A 88 -4.35 9.12 0.59
CA ASN A 88 -5.52 8.37 0.16
C ASN A 88 -5.39 7.83 -1.27
N ARG A 89 -4.29 8.15 -1.95
CA ARG A 89 -3.84 7.41 -3.12
C ARG A 89 -3.19 6.17 -2.57
N ALA A 90 -3.65 4.99 -2.99
CA ALA A 90 -3.20 3.71 -2.43
C ALA A 90 -1.67 3.62 -2.31
N PHE A 91 -0.93 4.30 -3.20
CA PHE A 91 0.48 4.65 -3.02
C PHE A 91 0.79 6.04 -3.62
N ALA A 92 1.69 6.78 -2.97
CA ALA A 92 2.10 8.13 -3.34
C ALA A 92 2.69 8.28 -4.77
N ASP A 93 3.14 7.18 -5.37
CA ASP A 93 3.70 7.10 -6.73
C ASP A 93 2.70 6.65 -7.80
N THR A 94 1.41 6.58 -7.45
CA THR A 94 0.31 6.22 -8.35
C THR A 94 -0.86 7.18 -8.21
N ASP A 95 -1.71 7.23 -9.22
CA ASP A 95 -3.01 7.92 -9.17
C ASP A 95 -4.15 6.98 -8.74
N VAL A 96 -3.82 5.75 -8.32
CA VAL A 96 -4.79 4.73 -7.94
C VAL A 96 -5.44 5.11 -6.63
N THR A 97 -6.77 5.08 -6.60
CA THR A 97 -7.56 5.31 -5.39
C THR A 97 -8.57 4.18 -5.19
N VAL A 98 -8.92 3.93 -3.93
CA VAL A 98 -10.06 3.08 -3.57
C VAL A 98 -11.06 3.92 -2.79
N ALA A 99 -12.20 4.19 -3.43
CA ALA A 99 -13.27 5.01 -2.88
C ALA A 99 -14.42 4.13 -2.37
N HIS A 100 -15.19 4.68 -1.42
CA HIS A 100 -16.41 4.06 -0.92
C HIS A 100 -17.56 5.06 -1.06
N GLU A 101 -18.51 4.75 -1.94
CA GLU A 101 -19.61 5.66 -2.32
C GLU A 101 -20.90 4.86 -2.40
N ASP A 102 -21.96 5.37 -1.76
CA ASP A 102 -23.29 4.72 -1.75
C ASP A 102 -23.25 3.22 -1.37
N ASP A 103 -22.45 2.88 -0.36
CA ASP A 103 -22.22 1.51 0.12
C ASP A 103 -21.55 0.56 -0.91
N VAL A 104 -20.84 1.15 -1.88
CA VAL A 104 -20.11 0.42 -2.92
C VAL A 104 -18.66 0.85 -2.95
N TRP A 105 -17.77 -0.13 -3.06
CA TRP A 105 -16.33 0.07 -3.19
C TRP A 105 -15.93 0.19 -4.66
N TYR A 106 -15.11 1.19 -4.99
CA TYR A 106 -14.59 1.41 -6.33
C TYR A 106 -13.07 1.47 -6.34
N LEU A 107 -12.47 0.81 -7.32
CA LEU A 107 -11.06 0.96 -7.68
C LEU A 107 -10.97 1.89 -8.88
N ARG A 108 -10.18 2.96 -8.77
CA ARG A 108 -10.11 4.02 -9.78
C ARG A 108 -8.68 4.35 -10.16
N SER A 109 -8.47 4.72 -11.42
CA SER A 109 -7.26 5.37 -11.93
C SER A 109 -7.63 6.28 -13.11
N SER A 110 -7.29 7.55 -13.00
CA SER A 110 -7.43 8.53 -14.07
C SER A 110 -6.41 8.35 -15.20
N GLU A 111 -5.19 7.90 -14.90
CA GLU A 111 -4.12 7.62 -15.87
C GLU A 111 -4.51 6.47 -16.81
N ALA A 112 -5.28 5.51 -16.31
CA ALA A 112 -5.76 4.37 -17.07
C ALA A 112 -7.19 4.53 -17.59
N ASP A 113 -7.87 5.65 -17.32
CA ASP A 113 -9.31 5.82 -17.56
C ASP A 113 -10.12 4.60 -17.04
N PHE A 114 -9.85 4.24 -15.78
CA PHE A 114 -10.33 3.00 -15.18
C PHE A 114 -11.18 3.30 -13.95
N GLU A 115 -12.39 2.73 -13.92
CA GLU A 115 -13.23 2.66 -12.75
C GLU A 115 -13.96 1.32 -12.72
N GLU A 116 -13.83 0.59 -11.62
CA GLU A 116 -14.56 -0.66 -11.43
C GLU A 116 -15.01 -0.88 -10.00
N ARG A 117 -16.17 -1.52 -9.86
CA ARG A 117 -16.68 -1.98 -8.57
C ARG A 117 -15.81 -3.11 -8.04
N LEU A 118 -15.46 -3.02 -6.78
CA LEU A 118 -14.79 -4.10 -6.04
C LEU A 118 -15.83 -5.01 -5.38
N ASN A 119 -15.51 -6.30 -5.30
CA ASN A 119 -16.25 -7.20 -4.42
C ASN A 119 -16.04 -6.76 -2.97
N PRO A 120 -17.10 -6.57 -2.15
CA PRO A 120 -16.97 -6.20 -0.74
C PRO A 120 -16.06 -7.11 0.09
N GLU A 121 -15.93 -8.39 -0.26
CA GLU A 121 -15.00 -9.35 0.38
C GLU A 121 -13.55 -8.85 0.36
N LEU A 122 -13.15 -8.10 -0.68
CA LEU A 122 -11.82 -7.50 -0.77
C LEU A 122 -11.59 -6.41 0.27
N MET A 123 -12.67 -5.82 0.79
CA MET A 123 -12.68 -4.68 1.69
C MET A 123 -13.24 -5.04 3.08
N GLU A 124 -13.40 -6.36 3.34
CA GLU A 124 -13.79 -6.89 4.64
C GLU A 124 -12.84 -6.36 5.73
N SER A 125 -13.41 -5.95 6.86
CA SER A 125 -12.62 -5.36 7.94
C SER A 125 -11.80 -6.43 8.65
N VAL A 126 -10.48 -6.28 8.63
CA VAL A 126 -9.56 -6.98 9.52
C VAL A 126 -9.19 -6.04 10.65
N ARG A 127 -9.36 -6.47 11.90
CA ARG A 127 -9.07 -5.65 13.08
C ARG A 127 -7.90 -6.24 13.84
N GLY A 128 -6.99 -5.40 14.30
CA GLY A 128 -5.92 -5.80 15.20
C GLY A 128 -5.58 -4.69 16.17
N ARG A 129 -4.88 -5.05 17.25
CA ARG A 129 -4.43 -4.13 18.29
C ARG A 129 -2.94 -4.25 18.49
N ILE A 130 -2.22 -3.17 18.21
CA ILE A 130 -0.76 -3.08 18.33
C ILE A 130 -0.45 -1.90 19.24
N ASP A 131 0.36 -2.12 20.28
CA ASP A 131 0.76 -1.08 21.25
C ASP A 131 -0.42 -0.24 21.75
N GLU A 132 -1.51 -0.93 22.12
CA GLU A 132 -2.77 -0.35 22.59
C GLU A 132 -3.61 0.43 21.56
N VAL A 133 -3.11 0.61 20.33
CA VAL A 133 -3.83 1.26 19.24
C VAL A 133 -4.63 0.23 18.44
N ASP A 134 -5.95 0.43 18.37
CA ASP A 134 -6.84 -0.36 17.53
C ASP A 134 -6.75 0.12 16.07
N ILE A 135 -6.55 -0.83 15.15
CA ILE A 135 -6.37 -0.56 13.72
C ILE A 135 -7.29 -1.48 12.91
N VAL A 136 -8.03 -0.88 11.98
CA VAL A 136 -8.90 -1.54 10.99
C VAL A 136 -8.21 -1.45 9.62
N THR A 137 -8.05 -2.60 8.99
CA THR A 137 -7.40 -2.76 7.69
C THR A 137 -8.19 -3.73 6.80
N ILE A 138 -7.64 -4.05 5.64
CA ILE A 138 -8.16 -4.99 4.64
C ILE A 138 -7.46 -6.36 4.75
N PRO A 139 -8.01 -7.42 4.11
CA PRO A 139 -7.34 -8.72 4.04
C PRO A 139 -5.95 -8.64 3.40
N LEU A 140 -5.04 -9.54 3.83
CA LEU A 140 -3.67 -9.58 3.33
C LEU A 140 -3.60 -9.68 1.80
N LEU A 141 -4.46 -10.48 1.17
CA LEU A 141 -4.45 -10.62 -0.29
C LEU A 141 -4.82 -9.31 -1.00
N THR A 142 -5.68 -8.47 -0.41
CA THR A 142 -6.00 -7.15 -0.95
C THR A 142 -4.83 -6.19 -0.81
N HIS A 143 -4.10 -6.22 0.33
CA HIS A 143 -2.82 -5.48 0.47
C HIS A 143 -1.85 -5.83 -0.64
N ILE A 144 -1.70 -7.11 -0.93
CA ILE A 144 -0.81 -7.62 -1.98
C ILE A 144 -1.26 -7.16 -3.36
N ALA A 145 -2.57 -7.18 -3.62
CA ALA A 145 -3.14 -6.74 -4.89
C ALA A 145 -2.90 -5.24 -5.12
N LEU A 146 -3.13 -4.40 -4.10
CA LEU A 146 -2.83 -2.97 -4.13
C LEU A 146 -1.34 -2.73 -4.41
N HIS A 147 -0.46 -3.38 -3.64
CA HIS A 147 0.98 -3.21 -3.76
C HIS A 147 1.51 -3.51 -5.17
N ASN A 148 0.86 -4.43 -5.88
CA ASN A 148 1.19 -4.79 -7.26
C ASN A 148 0.76 -3.75 -8.32
N LEU A 149 0.00 -2.71 -7.95
CA LEU A 149 -0.40 -1.60 -8.82
C LEU A 149 0.63 -0.46 -8.85
N ARG A 150 1.62 -0.48 -7.96
CA ARG A 150 2.66 0.53 -7.89
C ARG A 150 3.47 0.62 -9.19
N ARG A 151 3.88 1.84 -9.55
CA ARG A 151 4.87 2.03 -10.62
C ARG A 151 6.17 1.33 -10.23
N ARG A 152 6.66 0.51 -11.15
CA ARG A 152 7.88 -0.29 -10.97
C ARG A 152 9.11 0.61 -11.01
N ASP A 153 9.72 0.80 -9.85
CA ASP A 153 11.04 1.41 -9.68
C ASP A 153 11.99 0.29 -9.27
N ALA A 154 13.08 0.07 -10.02
CA ALA A 154 14.00 -1.04 -9.78
C ALA A 154 14.49 -1.17 -8.32
N ARG A 155 14.59 -0.07 -7.55
CA ARG A 155 14.89 -0.12 -6.10
C ARG A 155 13.69 -0.54 -5.26
N LYS A 156 12.51 0.04 -5.51
CA LYS A 156 11.27 -0.32 -4.81
C LYS A 156 10.79 -1.72 -5.18
N ASP A 157 11.06 -2.18 -6.39
CA ASP A 157 10.75 -3.52 -6.91
C ASP A 157 11.63 -4.59 -6.28
N GLN A 158 12.90 -4.30 -5.98
CA GLN A 158 13.74 -5.19 -5.20
C GLN A 158 13.24 -5.25 -3.75
N LEU A 159 12.90 -4.10 -3.16
CA LEU A 159 12.27 -4.03 -1.83
C LEU A 159 10.93 -4.77 -1.79
N THR A 160 10.14 -4.67 -2.86
CA THR A 160 8.81 -5.26 -3.04
C THR A 160 8.90 -6.74 -3.27
N THR A 161 9.76 -7.20 -4.17
CA THR A 161 9.96 -8.62 -4.43
C THR A 161 10.53 -9.29 -3.18
N THR A 162 11.43 -8.63 -2.45
CA THR A 162 11.87 -9.08 -1.13
C THR A 162 10.72 -9.04 -0.13
N THR A 163 10.12 -7.89 0.20
CA THR A 163 9.02 -7.78 1.17
C THR A 163 7.83 -8.70 0.85
N MET A 164 7.45 -8.84 -0.41
CA MET A 164 6.43 -9.78 -0.88
C MET A 164 6.90 -11.22 -0.75
N ASN A 165 8.10 -11.57 -1.21
CA ASN A 165 8.62 -12.92 -1.01
C ASN A 165 8.82 -13.24 0.47
N TYR A 166 9.07 -12.28 1.35
CA TYR A 166 9.34 -12.48 2.77
C TYR A 166 8.06 -12.52 3.62
N LEU A 167 7.12 -11.59 3.39
CA LEU A 167 5.74 -11.70 3.89
C LEU A 167 5.07 -12.99 3.38
N LEU A 168 5.43 -13.47 2.18
CA LEU A 168 4.91 -14.71 1.57
C LEU A 168 5.69 -16.00 1.91
N HIS A 169 6.93 -15.93 2.44
CA HIS A 169 7.76 -17.12 2.74
C HIS A 169 7.93 -17.47 4.21
N THR A 170 7.29 -16.76 5.16
CA THR A 170 7.21 -17.33 6.51
C THR A 170 6.38 -18.61 6.43
N GLU A 171 6.97 -19.70 6.92
CA GLU A 171 6.49 -21.08 6.89
C GLU A 171 5.03 -21.28 7.35
N ALA A 172 4.45 -20.28 8.01
CA ALA A 172 3.05 -20.17 8.39
C ALA A 172 2.07 -20.08 7.20
N LEU A 173 2.39 -19.38 6.11
CA LEU A 173 1.48 -19.29 4.95
C LEU A 173 1.38 -20.60 4.16
N ARG A 174 2.45 -21.41 4.14
CA ARG A 174 2.45 -22.76 3.54
C ARG A 174 1.51 -23.73 4.26
N ARG A 175 1.18 -23.47 5.52
CA ARG A 175 0.27 -24.31 6.34
C ARG A 175 -1.23 -24.04 6.07
N GLN A 176 -1.57 -23.17 5.10
CA GLN A 176 -2.93 -22.88 4.62
C GLN A 176 -3.87 -22.16 5.60
N GLU A 177 -3.34 -21.32 6.49
CA GLU A 177 -4.18 -20.56 7.44
C GLU A 177 -4.54 -19.13 6.95
N ILE A 178 -4.17 -18.75 5.73
CA ILE A 178 -4.67 -17.49 5.14
C ILE A 178 -6.06 -17.71 4.56
N PRO A 179 -7.06 -16.88 4.93
CA PRO A 179 -8.32 -16.82 4.21
C PRO A 179 -8.07 -16.60 2.71
N LYS A 180 -8.58 -17.52 1.88
CA LYS A 180 -8.42 -17.43 0.42
C LYS A 180 -9.52 -16.54 -0.16
N ILE A 181 -9.14 -15.36 -0.59
CA ILE A 181 -9.95 -14.55 -1.51
C ILE A 181 -9.88 -15.20 -2.89
N SER A 182 -11.03 -15.37 -3.54
CA SER A 182 -11.07 -15.95 -4.89
C SER A 182 -10.30 -15.08 -5.90
N THR A 183 -9.65 -15.72 -6.87
CA THR A 183 -8.98 -14.98 -7.96
C THR A 183 -9.96 -14.18 -8.81
N GLU A 184 -11.23 -14.59 -8.86
CA GLU A 184 -12.29 -13.83 -9.52
C GLU A 184 -12.54 -12.48 -8.85
N ASN A 185 -12.55 -12.43 -7.51
CA ASN A 185 -12.69 -11.17 -6.78
C ASN A 185 -11.53 -10.21 -7.06
N LEU A 186 -10.33 -10.73 -7.31
CA LEU A 186 -9.14 -9.92 -7.64
C LEU A 186 -9.10 -9.43 -9.09
N ARG A 187 -10.07 -9.81 -9.94
CA ARG A 187 -10.07 -9.45 -11.37
C ARG A 187 -9.94 -7.94 -11.64
N PRO A 188 -10.60 -7.02 -10.90
CA PRO A 188 -10.42 -5.59 -11.10
C PRO A 188 -8.97 -5.12 -10.92
N PHE A 189 -8.29 -5.61 -9.88
CA PHE A 189 -6.87 -5.32 -9.65
C PHE A 189 -5.99 -5.82 -10.80
N LEU A 190 -6.24 -7.03 -11.30
CA LEU A 190 -5.47 -7.62 -12.40
C LEU A 190 -5.67 -6.87 -13.72
N ARG A 191 -6.88 -6.37 -13.98
CA ARG A 191 -7.17 -5.55 -15.16
C ARG A 191 -6.48 -4.20 -15.06
N LEU A 192 -6.65 -3.47 -13.96
CA LEU A 192 -5.99 -2.19 -13.76
C LEU A 192 -4.46 -2.33 -13.87
N GLN A 193 -3.88 -3.39 -13.32
CA GLN A 193 -2.45 -3.66 -13.47
C GLN A 193 -2.04 -3.79 -14.95
N THR A 194 -2.87 -4.45 -15.77
CA THR A 194 -2.62 -4.59 -17.20
C THR A 194 -2.70 -3.23 -17.90
N GLU A 195 -3.73 -2.43 -17.63
CA GLU A 195 -3.91 -1.11 -18.23
C GLU A 195 -2.76 -0.16 -17.89
N LEU A 196 -2.36 -0.07 -16.61
CA LEU A 196 -1.24 0.75 -16.17
C LEU A 196 0.08 0.35 -16.86
N ARG A 197 0.30 -0.95 -17.11
CA ARG A 197 1.48 -1.42 -17.85
C ARG A 197 1.43 -1.01 -19.32
N VAL A 198 0.27 -1.10 -19.97
CA VAL A 198 0.09 -0.65 -21.36
C VAL A 198 0.40 0.84 -21.45
N GLN A 199 -0.13 1.66 -20.54
CA GLN A 199 0.12 3.10 -20.51
C GLN A 199 1.60 3.44 -20.31
N GLN A 200 2.28 2.73 -19.41
CA GLN A 200 3.73 2.89 -19.20
C GLN A 200 4.55 2.57 -20.45
N LEU A 201 4.17 1.53 -21.22
CA LEU A 201 4.83 1.19 -22.47
C LEU A 201 4.60 2.23 -23.57
N LEU A 202 3.37 2.77 -23.67
CA LEU A 202 3.02 3.79 -24.66
C LEU A 202 3.71 5.14 -24.40
N HIS A 203 3.89 5.51 -23.13
CA HIS A 203 4.47 6.81 -22.73
C HIS A 203 5.97 6.74 -22.38
N GLY A 204 6.52 5.54 -22.18
CA GLY A 204 7.92 5.31 -21.79
C GLY A 204 8.96 5.49 -22.89
N ASP A 205 8.55 5.66 -24.16
CA ASP A 205 9.47 5.74 -25.31
C ASP A 205 9.84 7.18 -25.75
N ASN A 206 9.18 8.21 -25.20
CA ASN A 206 9.44 9.61 -25.56
C ASN A 206 10.65 10.26 -24.84
N GLY A 207 11.41 9.50 -24.03
CA GLY A 207 12.52 10.01 -23.23
C GLY A 207 13.94 9.70 -23.73
N ARG A 208 14.10 9.00 -24.88
CA ARG A 208 15.43 8.54 -25.35
C ARG A 208 15.91 9.13 -26.68
N HIS A 209 15.43 10.27 -27.15
CA HIS A 209 16.04 10.97 -28.30
C HIS A 209 16.06 12.50 -28.13
N SER A 210 16.95 13.02 -27.29
CA SER A 210 17.49 14.37 -27.48
C SER A 210 18.89 14.49 -26.87
N GLY A 211 19.86 13.96 -27.59
CA GLY A 211 21.28 14.12 -27.34
C GLY A 211 22.03 14.42 -28.64
N ALA A 212 21.47 15.31 -29.47
CA ALA A 212 22.21 15.92 -30.56
C ALA A 212 23.35 16.76 -29.96
N ARG A 213 24.54 16.19 -29.83
CA ARG A 213 25.76 16.98 -29.69
C ARG A 213 26.16 17.44 -31.09
N HIS A 214 25.78 18.69 -31.37
CA HIS A 214 26.60 19.56 -32.19
C HIS A 214 28.03 19.58 -31.62
N SER A 215 28.99 19.10 -32.39
CA SER A 215 30.38 19.52 -32.29
C SER A 215 30.78 20.08 -33.64
N GLY A 216 30.49 21.37 -33.82
CA GLY A 216 31.16 22.20 -34.80
C GLY A 216 32.55 22.57 -34.28
N GLU A 217 33.52 22.39 -35.16
CA GLU A 217 34.72 23.20 -35.37
C GLU A 217 35.12 24.20 -34.27
N SER A 218 36.31 23.96 -33.71
CA SER A 218 37.44 24.91 -33.73
C SER A 218 38.73 24.16 -33.44
#